data_AF-H9FB87-F1
#
_entry.id   AF-H9FB87-F1
#
_cell.length_a   1.000
_cell.length_b   1.000
_cell.length_c   1.000
_cell.angle_alpha   90.00
_cell.angle_beta   90.00
_cell.angle_gamma   90.00
#
_symmetry.space_group_name_H-M   'P 1'
#
loop_
_entity.id
_entity.type
_entity.pdbx_description
1 polymer ?
#
loop_
_entity_poly.entity_id
_entity_poly.type
_entity_poly.pdbx_seq_one_letter_code
_entity_poly.pdbx_strand_id
1 'polypeptide(L)'
;TKESYDYLKTLAGDVHIVRGDFDENLNYPEQKVVTVGQFKIGLIHGHQVIPWGDMASLALLQRQFDVDILISGHTHKFEAFEHENKFYINPGSATGAYNALETNIIPSFVLMDIQASTVVTYVYQLIGDDVKVERIEYKKS
;
A
#
# COMPACT_ATOMS: atom_id res chain seq x y z
N THR A 1 -8.63 -11.60 8.36
CA THR A 1 -9.32 -12.32 9.47
C THR A 1 -9.06 -11.63 10.80
N LYS A 2 -9.83 -11.95 11.86
CA LYS A 2 -9.63 -11.38 13.21
C LYS A 2 -8.21 -11.63 13.76
N GLU A 3 -7.65 -12.81 13.50
CA GLU A 3 -6.28 -13.16 13.92
C GLU A 3 -5.22 -12.23 13.31
N SER A 4 -5.28 -11.95 12.00
CA SER A 4 -4.35 -11.00 11.36
C SER A 4 -4.50 -9.59 11.92
N TYR A 5 -5.73 -9.17 12.23
CA TYR A 5 -5.98 -7.88 12.88
C TYR A 5 -5.32 -7.80 14.26
N ASP A 6 -5.56 -8.82 15.09
CA ASP A 6 -4.99 -8.91 16.44
C ASP A 6 -3.46 -8.93 16.38
N TYR A 7 -2.88 -9.66 15.41
CA TYR A 7 -1.43 -9.62 15.14
C TYR A 7 -0.93 -8.21 14.81
N LEU A 8 -1.56 -7.49 13.87
CA LEU A 8 -1.14 -6.12 13.53
C LEU A 8 -1.23 -5.17 14.72
N LYS A 9 -2.19 -5.37 15.63
CA LYS A 9 -2.33 -4.61 16.87
C LYS A 9 -1.21 -4.86 17.88
N THR A 10 -0.49 -5.98 17.79
CA THR A 10 0.71 -6.20 18.60
C THR A 10 1.92 -5.42 18.10
N LEU A 11 1.95 -5.07 16.80
CA LEU A 11 3.04 -4.32 16.18
C LEU A 11 2.90 -2.81 16.38
N ALA A 12 1.67 -2.29 16.31
CA ALA A 12 1.40 -0.86 16.48
C ALA A 12 0.03 -0.62 17.13
N GLY A 13 -0.05 0.43 17.97
CA GLY A 13 -1.32 0.83 18.58
C GLY A 13 -2.32 1.40 17.56
N ASP A 14 -1.82 2.18 16.60
CA ASP A 14 -2.63 2.80 15.54
C ASP A 14 -2.61 1.94 14.28
N VAL A 15 -3.76 1.32 13.97
CA VAL A 15 -3.89 0.35 12.87
C VAL A 15 -5.06 0.78 11.99
N HIS A 16 -4.76 0.99 10.72
CA HIS A 16 -5.70 1.39 9.69
C HIS A 16 -5.88 0.27 8.69
N ILE A 17 -7.13 -0.12 8.43
CA ILE A 17 -7.48 -1.17 7.48
C ILE A 17 -8.57 -0.64 6.57
N VAL A 18 -8.49 -1.03 5.30
CA VAL A 18 -9.53 -0.83 4.31
C VAL A 18 -10.01 -2.19 3.81
N ARG A 19 -11.24 -2.25 3.33
CA ARG A 19 -11.90 -3.49 2.96
C ARG A 19 -11.34 -4.07 1.65
N GLY A 20 -10.87 -5.31 1.72
CA GLY A 20 -10.57 -6.14 0.56
C GLY A 20 -11.81 -6.82 -0.02
N ASP A 21 -11.69 -7.31 -1.25
CA ASP A 21 -12.73 -8.09 -1.94
C ASP A 21 -13.01 -9.45 -1.28
N PHE A 22 -12.01 -10.02 -0.61
CA PHE A 22 -12.12 -11.27 0.16
C PHE A 22 -12.29 -11.06 1.69
N ASP A 23 -12.43 -9.83 2.17
CA ASP A 23 -12.65 -9.58 3.60
C ASP A 23 -14.08 -9.91 4.03
N GLU A 24 -14.23 -10.82 4.99
CA GLU A 24 -15.52 -11.17 5.60
C GLU A 24 -16.09 -10.03 6.47
N ASN A 25 -15.22 -9.20 7.06
CA ASN A 25 -15.65 -8.10 7.91
C ASN A 25 -16.05 -6.89 7.06
N LEU A 26 -17.36 -6.76 6.85
CA LEU A 26 -17.95 -5.68 6.05
C LEU A 26 -17.91 -4.30 6.71
N ASN A 27 -17.45 -4.20 7.97
CA ASN A 27 -17.38 -2.93 8.70
C ASN A 27 -16.10 -2.12 8.38
N TYR A 28 -15.13 -2.71 7.67
CA TYR A 28 -13.97 -1.95 7.24
C TYR A 28 -14.37 -0.92 6.16
N PRO A 29 -13.83 0.30 6.21
CA PRO A 29 -14.11 1.30 5.20
C PRO A 29 -13.49 0.88 3.86
N GLU A 30 -14.14 1.22 2.75
CA GLU A 30 -13.60 0.96 1.40
C GLU A 30 -12.30 1.74 1.13
N GLN A 31 -12.21 2.95 1.71
CA GLN A 31 -11.08 3.85 1.56
C GLN A 31 -10.85 4.63 2.85
N LYS A 32 -9.62 5.07 3.08
CA LYS A 32 -9.28 5.90 4.24
C LYS A 32 -8.23 6.94 3.85
N VAL A 33 -8.36 8.14 4.38
CA VAL A 33 -7.31 9.17 4.30
C VAL A 33 -6.80 9.42 5.71
N VAL A 34 -5.48 9.44 5.86
CA VAL A 34 -4.79 9.74 7.11
C VAL A 34 -3.72 10.79 6.86
N THR A 35 -3.37 11.57 7.86
CA THR A 35 -2.27 12.54 7.78
C THR A 35 -1.15 12.09 8.70
N VAL A 36 0.05 11.92 8.13
CA VAL A 36 1.26 11.59 8.89
C VAL A 36 2.33 12.62 8.53
N GLY A 37 2.76 13.41 9.52
CA GLY A 37 3.65 14.54 9.26
C GLY A 37 3.01 15.55 8.30
N GLN A 38 3.72 15.88 7.21
CA GLN A 38 3.24 16.80 6.16
C GLN A 38 2.53 16.11 4.99
N PHE A 39 2.36 14.78 5.05
CA PHE A 39 1.79 14.00 3.98
C PHE A 39 0.35 13.59 4.30
N LYS A 40 -0.55 13.83 3.35
CA LYS A 40 -1.84 13.15 3.31
C LYS A 40 -1.67 11.81 2.57
N ILE A 41 -2.10 10.73 3.20
CA ILE A 41 -1.95 9.36 2.69
C ILE A 41 -3.35 8.78 2.47
N GLY A 42 -3.65 8.43 1.22
CA GLY A 42 -4.84 7.68 0.85
C GLY A 42 -4.57 6.18 0.89
N LEU A 43 -5.53 5.41 1.37
CA LEU A 43 -5.48 3.96 1.44
C LEU A 43 -6.75 3.39 0.80
N ILE A 44 -6.59 2.42 -0.10
CA ILE A 44 -7.66 1.67 -0.76
C ILE A 44 -7.16 0.25 -1.07
N HIS A 45 -8.04 -0.75 -1.13
CA HIS A 45 -7.60 -2.10 -1.51
C HIS A 45 -7.11 -2.16 -2.96
N GLY A 46 -7.80 -1.50 -3.89
CA GLY A 46 -7.40 -1.43 -5.30
C GLY A 46 -8.16 -2.37 -6.23
N HIS A 47 -8.99 -3.27 -5.70
CA HIS A 47 -9.88 -4.13 -6.53
C HIS A 47 -10.93 -3.31 -7.29
N GLN A 48 -11.20 -2.10 -6.82
CA GLN A 48 -12.08 -1.11 -7.43
C GLN A 48 -11.44 -0.40 -8.64
N VAL A 49 -10.13 -0.52 -8.84
CA VAL A 49 -9.39 0.13 -9.94
C VAL A 49 -9.42 -0.78 -11.16
N ILE A 50 -9.97 -0.28 -12.27
CA ILE A 50 -10.14 -1.06 -13.50
C ILE A 50 -9.60 -0.24 -14.69
N PRO A 51 -8.60 -0.74 -15.43
CA PRO A 51 -7.85 -1.99 -15.22
C PRO A 51 -7.01 -1.98 -13.93
N TRP A 52 -6.65 -3.16 -13.41
CA TRP A 52 -5.88 -3.27 -12.16
C TRP A 52 -4.53 -2.58 -12.28
N GLY A 53 -4.23 -1.66 -11.36
CA GLY A 53 -2.99 -0.89 -11.39
C GLY A 53 -2.89 0.15 -12.51
N ASP A 54 -4.00 0.44 -13.21
CA ASP A 54 -4.00 1.46 -14.26
C ASP A 54 -3.66 2.85 -13.70
N MET A 55 -2.65 3.48 -14.30
CA MET A 55 -2.12 4.72 -13.76
C MET A 55 -3.07 5.90 -13.87
N ALA A 56 -3.84 6.01 -14.94
CA ALA A 56 -4.81 7.09 -15.09
C ALA A 56 -5.90 6.98 -14.02
N SER A 57 -6.35 5.76 -13.74
CA SER A 57 -7.36 5.46 -12.72
C SER A 57 -6.84 5.71 -11.30
N LEU A 58 -5.61 5.30 -10.99
CA LEU A 58 -4.95 5.60 -9.71
C LEU A 58 -4.76 7.11 -9.53
N ALA A 59 -4.34 7.83 -10.57
CA ALA A 59 -4.18 9.28 -10.53
C ALA A 59 -5.51 10.02 -10.38
N LEU A 60 -6.63 9.46 -10.86
CA LEU A 60 -7.96 10.00 -10.61
C LEU A 60 -8.36 9.84 -9.13
N LEU A 61 -8.11 8.67 -8.54
CA LEU A 61 -8.35 8.43 -7.11
C LEU A 61 -7.48 9.31 -6.22
N GLN A 62 -6.20 9.47 -6.55
CA GLN A 62 -5.29 10.35 -5.83
C GLN A 62 -5.83 11.78 -5.78
N ARG A 63 -6.32 12.31 -6.92
CA ARG A 63 -6.94 13.65 -7.01
C ARG A 63 -8.26 13.72 -6.25
N GLN A 64 -9.09 12.69 -6.36
CA GLN A 64 -10.36 12.61 -5.64
C GLN A 64 -10.17 12.62 -4.12
N PHE A 65 -9.13 11.96 -3.63
CA PHE A 65 -8.81 11.91 -2.20
C PHE A 65 -8.02 13.13 -1.72
N ASP A 66 -7.47 13.93 -2.64
CA ASP A 66 -6.57 15.05 -2.34
C ASP A 66 -5.39 14.62 -1.45
N VAL A 67 -4.67 13.59 -1.88
CA VAL A 67 -3.56 12.98 -1.11
C VAL A 67 -2.21 13.18 -1.76
N ASP A 68 -1.13 13.18 -0.97
CA ASP A 68 0.24 13.24 -1.47
C ASP A 68 0.78 11.86 -1.83
N ILE A 69 0.35 10.85 -1.05
CA ILE A 69 0.70 9.45 -1.22
C ILE A 69 -0.59 8.63 -1.39
N LEU A 70 -0.68 7.81 -2.43
CA LEU A 70 -1.76 6.84 -2.59
C LEU A 70 -1.22 5.42 -2.39
N ILE A 71 -1.80 4.68 -1.45
CA ILE A 71 -1.51 3.28 -1.18
C ILE A 71 -2.65 2.42 -1.71
N SER A 72 -2.33 1.50 -2.61
CA SER A 72 -3.25 0.50 -3.17
C SER A 72 -2.64 -0.89 -3.14
N GLY A 73 -3.45 -1.94 -3.04
CA GLY A 73 -3.00 -3.34 -3.10
C GLY A 73 -3.54 -4.05 -4.35
N HIS A 74 -4.21 -5.20 -4.12
CA HIS A 74 -4.93 -6.01 -5.12
C HIS A 74 -4.08 -6.74 -6.16
N THR A 75 -3.10 -6.09 -6.78
CA THR A 75 -2.25 -6.70 -7.82
C THR A 75 -1.25 -7.73 -7.27
N HIS A 76 -1.05 -7.75 -5.94
CA HIS A 76 -0.05 -8.54 -5.23
C HIS A 76 1.39 -8.28 -5.68
N LYS A 77 1.63 -7.20 -6.43
CA LYS A 77 2.94 -6.83 -6.96
C LYS A 77 3.39 -5.54 -6.29
N PHE A 78 4.56 -5.58 -5.66
CA PHE A 78 5.17 -4.37 -5.12
C PHE A 78 5.44 -3.36 -6.23
N GLU A 79 5.03 -2.11 -6.02
CA GLU A 79 5.36 -0.97 -6.86
C GLU A 79 5.52 0.28 -5.98
N ALA A 80 6.54 1.09 -6.22
CA ALA A 80 6.66 2.41 -5.60
C ALA A 80 7.28 3.38 -6.59
N PHE A 81 6.54 4.41 -6.99
CA PHE A 81 6.95 5.34 -8.02
C PHE A 81 6.29 6.72 -7.85
N GLU A 82 6.93 7.73 -8.43
CA GLU A 82 6.41 9.08 -8.51
C GLU A 82 5.72 9.30 -9.86
N HIS A 83 4.53 9.91 -9.83
CA HIS A 83 3.80 10.34 -11.01
C HIS A 83 3.11 11.67 -10.72
N GLU A 84 3.30 12.66 -11.59
CA GLU A 84 2.76 14.02 -11.42
C GLU A 84 3.05 14.63 -10.03
N ASN A 85 4.28 14.44 -9.54
CA ASN A 85 4.74 14.93 -8.23
C ASN A 85 3.98 14.31 -7.03
N LYS A 86 3.28 13.19 -7.24
CA LYS A 86 2.58 12.40 -6.22
C LYS A 86 3.18 11.00 -6.15
N PHE A 87 3.12 10.39 -4.98
CA PHE A 87 3.78 9.11 -4.74
C PHE A 87 2.75 7.98 -4.64
N TYR A 88 3.00 6.90 -5.35
CA TYR A 88 2.10 5.75 -5.42
C TYR A 88 2.84 4.54 -4.87
N ILE A 89 2.19 3.81 -3.98
CA ILE A 89 2.77 2.64 -3.33
C ILE A 89 1.77 1.48 -3.40
N ASN A 90 2.28 0.34 -3.83
CA ASN A 90 1.69 -0.95 -3.62
C ASN A 90 2.66 -1.81 -2.81
N PRO A 91 2.30 -2.23 -1.57
CA PRO A 91 3.20 -3.01 -0.76
C PRO A 91 3.37 -4.45 -1.25
N GLY A 92 2.55 -4.90 -2.20
CA GLY A 92 2.48 -6.30 -2.62
C GLY A 92 1.67 -7.16 -1.64
N SER A 93 1.93 -8.47 -1.65
CA SER A 93 1.31 -9.42 -0.72
C SER A 93 2.32 -9.83 0.34
N ALA A 94 2.05 -9.55 1.61
CA ALA A 94 2.97 -9.87 2.72
C ALA A 94 3.21 -11.38 2.90
N THR A 95 2.31 -12.22 2.41
CA THR A 95 2.39 -13.69 2.53
C THR A 95 2.76 -14.38 1.21
N GLY A 96 2.93 -13.63 0.12
CA GLY A 96 3.11 -14.23 -1.21
C GLY A 96 1.86 -14.95 -1.73
N ALA A 97 0.66 -14.59 -1.25
CA ALA A 97 -0.59 -15.20 -1.70
C ALA A 97 -0.77 -15.02 -3.21
N TYR A 98 -1.28 -16.04 -3.91
CA TYR A 98 -1.61 -15.97 -5.33
C TYR A 98 -2.77 -14.98 -5.58
N ASN A 99 -2.92 -14.53 -6.83
CA ASN A 99 -4.12 -13.84 -7.29
C ASN A 99 -4.67 -14.53 -8.56
N ALA A 100 -5.73 -13.98 -9.16
CA ALA A 100 -6.38 -14.59 -10.32
C ALA A 100 -5.51 -14.59 -11.60
N LEU A 101 -4.44 -13.80 -11.66
CA LEU A 101 -3.59 -13.59 -12.84
C LEU A 101 -2.18 -14.16 -12.67
N GLU A 102 -1.68 -14.28 -11.43
CA GLU A 102 -0.30 -14.65 -11.12
C GLU A 102 -0.26 -15.58 -9.89
N THR A 103 0.53 -16.65 -10.00
CA THR A 103 0.70 -17.65 -8.95
C THR A 103 2.05 -17.54 -8.26
N ASN A 104 3.07 -16.99 -8.91
CA ASN A 104 4.41 -16.85 -8.36
C ASN A 104 4.60 -15.43 -7.78
N ILE A 105 4.03 -15.20 -6.61
CA ILE A 105 4.10 -13.92 -5.92
C ILE A 105 5.24 -13.91 -4.90
N ILE A 106 6.07 -12.87 -4.95
CA ILE A 106 7.14 -12.62 -3.98
C ILE A 106 6.53 -11.96 -2.73
N PRO A 107 6.65 -12.57 -1.53
CA PRO A 107 6.21 -11.94 -0.29
C PRO A 107 6.89 -10.58 -0.11
N SER A 108 6.10 -9.54 0.13
CA SER A 108 6.61 -8.17 0.23
C SER A 108 5.81 -7.29 1.17
N PHE A 109 6.49 -6.33 1.78
CA PHE A 109 5.89 -5.24 2.55
C PHE A 109 6.76 -3.99 2.49
N VAL A 110 6.17 -2.87 2.92
CA VAL A 110 6.82 -1.55 2.88
C VAL A 110 6.86 -0.93 4.28
N LEU A 111 7.99 -0.31 4.61
CA LEU A 111 8.16 0.57 5.76
C LEU A 111 8.47 1.98 5.26
N MET A 112 7.70 2.98 5.69
CA MET A 112 7.94 4.37 5.35
C MET A 112 8.50 5.12 6.56
N ASP A 113 9.65 5.76 6.38
CA ASP A 113 10.19 6.76 7.30
C ASP A 113 9.83 8.15 6.78
N ILE A 114 8.96 8.84 7.51
CA ILE A 114 8.42 10.16 7.14
C ILE A 114 9.04 11.23 8.03
N GLN A 115 9.82 12.11 7.43
CA GLN A 115 10.45 13.23 8.13
C GLN A 115 10.27 14.53 7.33
N ALA A 116 9.64 15.53 7.97
CA ALA A 116 9.31 16.81 7.34
C ALA A 116 8.57 16.62 6.00
N SER A 117 9.21 17.00 4.88
CA SER A 117 8.67 16.89 3.53
C SER A 117 9.29 15.75 2.72
N THR A 118 9.99 14.82 3.37
CA THR A 118 10.66 13.66 2.73
C THR A 118 10.08 12.36 3.28
N VAL A 119 9.87 11.39 2.39
CA VAL A 119 9.59 10.00 2.75
C VAL A 119 10.68 9.10 2.19
N VAL A 120 11.24 8.28 3.06
CA VAL A 120 12.14 7.19 2.68
C VAL A 120 11.35 5.89 2.79
N THR A 121 11.19 5.21 1.67
CA THR A 121 10.41 3.98 1.54
C THR A 121 11.38 2.80 1.46
N TYR A 122 11.33 1.94 2.47
CA TYR A 122 12.05 0.67 2.53
C TYR A 122 11.13 -0.45 2.09
N VAL A 123 11.58 -1.21 1.11
CA VAL A 123 10.83 -2.31 0.50
C VAL A 123 11.50 -3.59 0.89
N TYR A 124 10.77 -4.48 1.55
CA TYR A 124 11.26 -5.79 1.97
C TYR A 124 10.64 -6.83 1.06
N GLN A 125 11.47 -7.68 0.46
CA GLN A 125 11.04 -8.78 -0.40
C GLN A 125 11.73 -10.07 0.03
N LEU A 126 10.98 -11.17 0.08
CA LEU A 126 11.53 -12.50 0.35
C LEU A 126 11.78 -13.24 -0.96
N ILE A 127 13.05 -13.33 -1.37
CA ILE A 127 13.46 -14.01 -2.61
C ILE A 127 14.14 -15.32 -2.23
N GLY A 128 13.44 -16.44 -2.43
CA GLY A 128 13.85 -17.71 -1.82
C GLY A 128 13.70 -17.61 -0.30
N ASP A 129 14.80 -17.81 0.43
CA ASP A 129 14.85 -17.65 1.89
C ASP A 129 15.58 -16.36 2.33
N ASP A 130 16.00 -15.52 1.37
CA ASP A 130 16.75 -14.30 1.63
C ASP A 130 15.85 -13.06 1.59
N VAL A 131 16.03 -12.20 2.58
CA VAL A 131 15.36 -10.90 2.63
C VAL A 131 16.19 -9.87 1.87
N LYS A 132 15.64 -9.35 0.78
CA LYS A 132 16.18 -8.23 0.02
C LYS A 132 15.52 -6.93 0.47
N VAL A 133 16.30 -5.88 0.62
CA VAL A 133 15.81 -4.53 0.97
C VAL A 133 16.18 -3.52 -0.10
N GLU A 134 15.20 -2.76 -0.57
CA GLU A 134 15.40 -1.62 -1.48
C GLU A 134 14.98 -0.32 -0.78
N ARG A 135 15.67 0.79 -1.11
CA ARG A 135 15.42 2.12 -0.54
C ARG A 135 15.05 3.09 -1.65
N ILE A 136 13.87 3.70 -1.54
CA ILE A 136 13.35 4.71 -2.47
C ILE A 136 13.09 6.00 -1.70
N GLU A 137 13.39 7.15 -2.27
CA GLU A 137 13.19 8.45 -1.64
C GLU A 137 12.25 9.30 -2.47
N TYR A 138 11.23 9.89 -1.82
CA TYR A 138 10.32 10.86 -2.42
C TYR A 138 10.31 12.13 -1.56
N LYS A 139 10.31 13.28 -2.22
CA LYS A 139 10.26 14.59 -1.58
C LYS A 139 9.07 15.37 -2.09
N LYS A 140 8.20 15.79 -1.17
CA LYS A 140 7.09 16.67 -1.48
C LYS A 140 7.64 18.01 -1.98
N SER A 141 7.15 18.43 -3.14
CA SER A 141 7.44 19.74 -3.75
C SER A 141 6.78 20.88 -2.99
#